data_AF-V5EWP6-F1
#
_entry.id   AF-V5EWP6-F1
#
_cell.length_a   1.000
_cell.length_b   1.000
_cell.length_c   1.000
_cell.angle_alpha   90.00
_cell.angle_beta   90.00
_cell.angle_gamma   90.00
#
_symmetry.space_group_name_H-M   'P 1'
#
loop_
_entity.id
_entity.type
_entity.pdbx_description
1 polymer ?
#
loop_
_entity_poly.entity_id
_entity_poly.type
_entity_poly.pdbx_seq_one_letter_code
_entity_poly.pdbx_strand_id
1 'polypeptide(L)'
;MPLVIPDSSQIPTVVGDYASVTTEALRGLNADTLVHEIKRLQDSVSRLEDSNRQIEQFVHESGNDLSDNDRKEMNNACSDNDGTISKQNDVVEKLFDVLQEKTGNDTQAHYGLTRPSEAVGTAAQPTSTPTPMQEDSEGVFL
;
A
#
# COMPACT_ATOMS: atom_id res chain seq x y z
N MET A 1 -22.07 -34.17 1.00
CA MET A 1 -22.78 -32.87 1.04
C MET A 1 -21.97 -31.90 0.20
N PRO A 2 -22.53 -31.27 -0.85
CA PRO A 2 -21.79 -30.27 -1.61
C PRO A 2 -21.60 -29.02 -0.73
N LEU A 3 -20.37 -28.50 -0.67
CA LEU A 3 -20.08 -27.23 -0.01
C LEU A 3 -20.71 -26.11 -0.84
N VAL A 4 -21.70 -25.44 -0.26
CA VAL A 4 -22.22 -24.17 -0.76
C VAL A 4 -21.21 -23.10 -0.33
N ILE A 5 -20.34 -22.70 -1.24
CA ILE A 5 -19.53 -21.48 -1.05
C ILE A 5 -20.49 -20.32 -1.35
N PRO A 6 -20.78 -19.43 -0.39
CA PRO A 6 -21.58 -18.24 -0.68
C PRO A 6 -20.84 -17.42 -1.73
N ASP A 7 -21.51 -17.22 -2.86
CA ASP A 7 -21.07 -16.39 -3.97
C ASP A 7 -21.05 -14.92 -3.51
N SER A 8 -19.93 -14.49 -2.93
CA SER A 8 -19.63 -13.09 -2.63
C SER A 8 -19.16 -12.30 -3.87
N SER A 9 -19.34 -12.82 -5.09
CA SER A 9 -18.67 -12.30 -6.30
C SER A 9 -19.33 -11.07 -6.94
N GLN A 10 -20.31 -10.44 -6.28
CA GLN A 10 -20.87 -9.16 -6.72
C GLN A 10 -20.65 -8.07 -5.68
N ILE A 11 -19.41 -7.93 -5.22
CA ILE A 11 -18.97 -6.65 -4.69
C ILE A 11 -18.74 -5.78 -5.93
N PRO A 12 -19.51 -4.69 -6.15
CA PRO A 12 -19.32 -3.82 -7.30
C PRO A 12 -17.88 -3.35 -7.31
N THR A 13 -17.09 -3.97 -8.16
CA THR A 13 -15.68 -3.67 -8.31
C THR A 13 -15.67 -2.40 -9.13
N VAL A 14 -15.20 -1.28 -8.57
CA VAL A 14 -15.06 -0.03 -9.32
C VAL A 14 -13.90 -0.20 -10.30
N VAL A 15 -14.12 -0.97 -11.36
CA VAL A 15 -13.14 -1.26 -12.41
C VAL A 15 -13.37 -0.26 -13.52
N GLY A 16 -12.38 0.60 -13.76
CA GLY A 16 -12.20 1.16 -15.09
C GLY A 16 -11.78 2.62 -15.15
N ASP A 17 -12.19 3.46 -14.18
CA ASP A 17 -11.79 4.86 -14.23
C ASP A 17 -11.84 5.55 -12.86
N TYR A 18 -10.75 5.37 -12.10
CA TYR A 18 -10.55 5.98 -10.77
C TYR A 18 -10.69 7.52 -10.79
N ALA A 19 -10.49 8.16 -11.95
CA ALA A 19 -10.66 9.60 -12.13
C ALA A 19 -12.13 10.06 -12.03
N SER A 20 -13.09 9.16 -12.27
CA SER A 20 -14.52 9.46 -12.27
C SER A 20 -15.22 9.18 -10.93
N VAL A 21 -14.51 8.65 -9.94
CA VAL A 21 -15.09 8.25 -8.66
C VAL A 21 -15.41 9.49 -7.82
N THR A 22 -16.71 9.78 -7.67
CA THR A 22 -17.23 10.85 -6.81
C THR A 22 -17.54 10.32 -5.41
N THR A 23 -17.34 11.16 -4.39
CA THR A 23 -17.66 10.82 -3.00
C THR A 23 -19.15 10.54 -2.78
N GLU A 24 -20.02 11.14 -3.59
CA GLU A 24 -21.47 10.91 -3.58
C GLU A 24 -21.83 9.48 -4.01
N ALA A 25 -21.17 8.95 -5.05
CA ALA A 25 -21.37 7.56 -5.47
C ALA A 25 -20.90 6.59 -4.39
N LEU A 26 -19.78 6.90 -3.72
CA LEU A 26 -19.23 6.09 -2.64
C LEU A 26 -20.13 6.05 -1.38
N ARG A 27 -20.83 7.16 -1.07
CA ARG A 27 -21.77 7.22 0.06
C ARG A 27 -22.96 6.26 -0.06
N GLY A 28 -23.32 5.86 -1.27
CA GLY A 28 -24.35 4.86 -1.52
C GLY A 28 -23.91 3.42 -1.22
N LEU A 29 -22.63 3.17 -0.94
CA LEU A 29 -22.07 1.83 -0.73
C LEU A 29 -22.04 1.44 0.76
N ASN A 30 -22.17 0.13 1.01
CA ASN A 30 -22.11 -0.42 2.36
C ASN A 30 -20.69 -0.35 2.94
N ALA A 31 -20.58 -0.37 4.28
CA ALA A 31 -19.28 -0.34 4.98
C ALA A 31 -18.35 -1.46 4.52
N ASP A 32 -18.86 -2.68 4.44
CA ASP A 32 -18.07 -3.85 4.04
C ASP A 32 -17.58 -3.74 2.59
N THR A 33 -18.39 -3.16 1.71
CA THR A 33 -18.01 -2.87 0.31
C THR A 33 -16.86 -1.87 0.25
N LEU A 34 -16.94 -0.77 1.02
CA LEU A 34 -15.87 0.24 1.10
C LEU A 34 -14.58 -0.37 1.65
N VAL A 35 -14.66 -1.16 2.73
CA VAL A 35 -13.50 -1.85 3.32
C VAL A 35 -12.85 -2.81 2.32
N HIS A 36 -13.66 -3.59 1.61
CA HIS A 36 -13.15 -4.52 0.59
C HIS A 36 -12.46 -3.79 -0.56
N GLU A 37 -13.06 -2.70 -1.04
CA GLU A 37 -12.49 -1.85 -2.08
C GLU A 37 -11.14 -1.27 -1.66
N ILE A 38 -11.07 -0.70 -0.45
CA ILE A 38 -9.82 -0.15 0.10
C ILE A 38 -8.72 -1.20 0.13
N LYS A 39 -9.01 -2.42 0.63
CA LYS A 39 -8.03 -3.51 0.66
C LYS A 39 -7.56 -3.89 -0.73
N ARG A 40 -8.48 -4.03 -1.68
CA ARG A 40 -8.12 -4.38 -3.05
C ARG A 40 -7.20 -3.33 -3.69
N LEU A 41 -7.46 -2.05 -3.44
CA LEU A 41 -6.64 -0.95 -3.95
C LEU A 41 -5.28 -0.90 -3.26
N GLN A 42 -5.20 -1.10 -1.95
CA GLN A 42 -3.93 -1.21 -1.23
C GLN A 42 -3.08 -2.37 -1.74
N ASP A 43 -3.68 -3.55 -1.94
CA ASP A 43 -2.98 -4.71 -2.52
C ASP A 43 -2.48 -4.41 -3.95
N SER A 44 -3.24 -3.63 -4.72
CA SER A 44 -2.86 -3.21 -6.06
C SER A 44 -1.66 -2.25 -6.03
N VAL A 45 -1.69 -1.26 -5.13
CA VAL A 45 -0.58 -0.33 -4.92
C VAL A 45 0.69 -1.07 -4.51
N SER A 46 0.62 -1.97 -3.53
CA SER A 46 1.79 -2.74 -3.09
C SER A 46 2.40 -3.60 -4.21
N ARG A 47 1.58 -4.14 -5.11
CA ARG A 47 2.09 -4.87 -6.29
C ARG A 47 2.75 -3.95 -7.32
N LEU A 48 2.22 -2.74 -7.52
CA LEU A 48 2.84 -1.75 -8.42
C LEU A 48 4.17 -1.25 -7.85
N GLU A 49 4.24 -0.99 -6.56
CA GLU A 49 5.49 -0.61 -5.87
C GLU A 49 6.56 -1.71 -5.95
N ASP A 50 6.16 -2.97 -5.74
CA ASP A 50 7.06 -4.11 -5.90
C ASP A 50 7.53 -4.26 -7.36
N SER A 51 6.64 -4.07 -8.32
CA SER A 51 6.99 -4.04 -9.74
C SER A 51 8.01 -2.95 -10.06
N ASN A 52 7.83 -1.73 -9.53
CA ASN A 52 8.78 -0.63 -9.74
C ASN A 52 10.16 -0.98 -9.16
N ARG A 53 10.18 -1.53 -7.93
CA ARG A 53 11.44 -1.99 -7.30
C ARG A 53 12.16 -3.05 -8.14
N GLN A 54 11.42 -4.00 -8.71
CA GLN A 54 11.99 -5.04 -9.56
C GLN A 54 12.56 -4.45 -10.88
N ILE A 55 11.87 -3.50 -11.49
CA ILE A 55 12.34 -2.81 -12.71
C ILE A 55 13.61 -2.01 -12.41
N GLU A 56 13.63 -1.26 -11.31
CA GLU A 56 14.80 -0.49 -10.88
C GLU A 56 16.00 -1.40 -10.58
N GLN A 57 15.77 -2.51 -9.88
CA GLN A 57 16.80 -3.50 -9.61
C GLN A 57 17.36 -4.09 -10.92
N PHE A 58 16.48 -4.46 -11.85
CA PHE A 58 16.90 -4.96 -13.17
C PHE A 58 17.74 -3.93 -13.93
N VAL A 59 17.32 -2.66 -13.95
CA VAL A 59 18.06 -1.57 -14.58
C VAL A 59 19.42 -1.34 -13.92
N HIS A 60 19.49 -1.46 -12.60
CA HIS A 60 20.74 -1.32 -11.86
C HIS A 60 21.71 -2.49 -12.11
N GLU A 61 21.21 -3.73 -12.13
CA GLU A 61 22.02 -4.94 -12.32
C GLU A 61 22.45 -5.13 -13.77
N SER A 62 21.57 -4.84 -14.73
CA SER A 62 21.80 -5.05 -16.17
C SER A 62 22.18 -3.75 -16.90
N GLY A 63 22.38 -2.66 -16.18
CA GLY A 63 22.50 -1.30 -16.76
C GLY A 63 23.64 -1.11 -17.76
N ASN A 64 24.67 -1.95 -17.72
CA ASN A 64 25.77 -1.94 -18.69
C ASN A 64 25.44 -2.67 -20.00
N ASP A 65 24.48 -3.60 -19.99
CA ASP A 65 24.05 -4.38 -21.14
C ASP A 65 22.81 -3.77 -21.82
N LEU A 66 22.14 -2.84 -21.15
CA LEU A 66 20.98 -2.12 -21.66
C LEU A 66 21.40 -0.94 -22.52
N SER A 67 20.71 -0.74 -23.64
CA SER A 67 20.86 0.49 -24.40
C SER A 67 20.24 1.68 -23.65
N ASP A 68 20.62 2.91 -24.04
CA ASP A 68 20.00 4.12 -23.52
C ASP A 68 18.47 4.15 -23.76
N ASN A 69 18.02 3.54 -24.86
CA ASN A 69 16.59 3.42 -25.17
C ASN A 69 15.88 2.48 -24.20
N ASP A 70 16.46 1.32 -23.91
CA ASP A 70 15.87 0.33 -22.98
C ASP A 70 15.80 0.90 -21.57
N ARG A 71 16.87 1.58 -21.11
CA ARG A 71 16.85 2.29 -19.82
C ARG A 71 15.76 3.34 -19.77
N LYS A 72 15.57 4.11 -20.84
CA LYS A 72 14.52 5.13 -20.89
C LYS A 72 13.13 4.51 -20.83
N GLU A 73 12.90 3.43 -21.55
CA GLU A 73 11.60 2.73 -21.55
C GLU A 73 11.26 2.15 -20.16
N MET A 74 12.24 1.54 -19.49
CA MET A 74 12.05 1.03 -18.13
C MET A 74 11.75 2.15 -17.12
N ASN A 75 12.43 3.29 -17.24
CA ASN A 75 12.13 4.46 -16.39
C ASN A 75 10.72 5.04 -16.68
N ASN A 76 10.29 5.05 -17.94
CA ASN A 76 8.93 5.47 -18.29
C ASN A 76 7.89 4.51 -17.68
N ALA A 77 8.15 3.20 -17.71
CA ALA A 77 7.26 2.21 -17.10
C ALA A 77 7.12 2.44 -15.58
N CYS A 78 8.21 2.73 -14.87
CA CYS A 78 8.13 3.12 -13.45
C CYS A 78 7.29 4.39 -13.26
N SER A 79 7.50 5.42 -14.10
CA SER A 79 6.74 6.68 -14.03
C SER A 79 5.25 6.50 -14.30
N ASP A 80 4.87 5.62 -15.23
CA ASP A 80 3.47 5.31 -15.54
C ASP A 80 2.79 4.55 -14.39
N ASN A 81 3.54 3.64 -13.76
CA ASN A 81 3.11 2.94 -12.56
C ASN A 81 2.93 3.91 -11.38
N ASP A 82 3.86 4.85 -11.18
CA ASP A 82 3.74 5.88 -10.14
C ASP A 82 2.51 6.76 -10.34
N GLY A 83 2.22 7.14 -11.59
CA GLY A 83 0.99 7.85 -11.94
C GLY A 83 -0.28 7.04 -11.63
N THR A 84 -0.21 5.72 -11.76
CA THR A 84 -1.32 4.80 -11.40
C THR A 84 -1.45 4.66 -9.89
N ILE A 85 -0.34 4.52 -9.16
CA ILE A 85 -0.29 4.49 -7.69
C ILE A 85 -0.92 5.75 -7.12
N SER A 86 -0.54 6.93 -7.63
CA SER A 86 -1.09 8.21 -7.17
C SER A 86 -2.62 8.25 -7.31
N LYS A 87 -3.15 7.87 -8.48
CA LYS A 87 -4.62 7.84 -8.71
C LYS A 87 -5.33 6.85 -7.80
N GLN A 88 -4.73 5.69 -7.54
CA GLN A 88 -5.31 4.68 -6.66
C GLN A 88 -5.30 5.16 -5.20
N ASN A 89 -4.22 5.81 -4.75
CA ASN A 89 -4.13 6.41 -3.43
C ASN A 89 -5.17 7.52 -3.22
N ASP A 90 -5.41 8.38 -4.21
CA ASP A 90 -6.45 9.41 -4.14
C ASP A 90 -7.85 8.80 -3.95
N VAL A 91 -8.12 7.67 -4.59
CA VAL A 91 -9.40 6.95 -4.42
C VAL A 91 -9.47 6.27 -3.06
N VAL A 92 -8.38 5.69 -2.59
CA VAL A 92 -8.29 5.12 -1.23
C VAL A 92 -8.59 6.21 -0.20
N GLU A 93 -8.03 7.41 -0.31
CA GLU A 93 -8.33 8.52 0.60
C GLU A 93 -9.83 8.86 0.62
N LYS A 94 -10.47 8.99 -0.54
CA LYS A 94 -11.93 9.24 -0.63
C LYS A 94 -12.75 8.12 0.00
N LEU A 95 -12.37 6.85 -0.21
CA LEU A 95 -13.05 5.70 0.38
C LEU A 95 -12.92 5.69 1.91
N PHE A 96 -11.73 6.05 2.42
CA PHE A 96 -11.49 6.22 3.85
C PHE A 96 -12.36 7.32 4.46
N ASP A 97 -12.45 8.47 3.80
CA ASP A 97 -13.26 9.60 4.28
C ASP A 97 -14.73 9.22 4.41
N VAL A 98 -15.28 8.55 3.39
CA VAL A 98 -16.68 8.09 3.40
C VAL A 98 -16.89 6.97 4.42
N LEU A 99 -15.92 6.08 4.60
CA LEU A 99 -16.00 5.02 5.61
C LEU A 99 -15.98 5.61 7.02
N GLN A 100 -15.12 6.60 7.28
CA GLN A 100 -15.01 7.30 8.55
C GLN A 100 -16.27 8.14 8.84
N GLU A 101 -16.80 8.87 7.85
CA GLU A 101 -18.08 9.60 7.95
C GLU A 101 -19.22 8.65 8.39
N LYS A 102 -19.26 7.44 7.82
CA LYS A 102 -20.35 6.50 8.09
C LYS A 102 -20.21 5.73 9.41
N THR A 103 -18.99 5.39 9.81
CA THR A 103 -18.74 4.55 11.00
C THR A 103 -18.44 5.37 12.25
N GLY A 104 -18.00 6.62 12.10
CA GLY A 104 -17.60 7.49 13.22
C GLY A 104 -16.37 6.98 13.99
N ASN A 105 -15.76 5.89 13.55
CA ASN A 105 -14.70 5.18 14.27
C ASN A 105 -13.35 5.32 13.54
N ASP A 106 -12.28 5.07 14.29
CA ASP A 106 -10.96 4.90 13.72
C ASP A 106 -10.92 3.65 12.83
N THR A 107 -10.83 3.88 11.53
CA THR A 107 -10.88 2.85 10.49
C THR A 107 -9.63 1.98 10.50
N GLN A 108 -8.49 2.50 10.96
CA GLN A 108 -7.26 1.74 11.12
C GLN A 108 -7.38 0.72 12.26
N ALA A 109 -7.80 1.18 13.45
CA ALA A 109 -7.98 0.31 14.61
C ALA A 109 -9.05 -0.76 14.39
N HIS A 110 -10.12 -0.44 13.65
CA HIS A 110 -11.28 -1.31 13.50
C HIS A 110 -11.18 -2.29 12.31
N TYR A 111 -10.52 -1.90 11.22
CA TYR A 111 -10.46 -2.69 9.98
C TYR A 111 -9.04 -3.06 9.53
N GLY A 112 -8.01 -2.56 10.22
CA GLY A 112 -6.60 -2.77 9.88
C GLY A 112 -6.19 -2.06 8.58
N LEU A 113 -6.89 -1.00 8.21
CA LEU A 113 -6.63 -0.27 6.96
C LEU A 113 -5.65 0.88 7.24
N THR A 114 -4.64 1.05 6.38
CA THR A 114 -3.68 2.17 6.51
C THR A 114 -4.03 3.32 5.57
N ARG A 115 -4.16 4.55 6.09
CA ARG A 115 -4.41 5.70 5.22
C ARG A 115 -3.15 6.02 4.40
N PRO A 116 -3.25 6.31 3.09
CA PRO A 116 -2.10 6.69 2.28
C PRO A 116 -1.29 7.85 2.88
N SER A 117 -1.95 8.86 3.44
CA SER A 117 -1.29 10.00 4.10
C SER A 117 -0.52 9.63 5.38
N GLU A 118 -0.82 8.49 6.02
CA GLU A 118 -0.09 7.99 7.21
C GLU A 118 1.08 7.07 6.84
N ALA A 119 1.02 6.39 5.69
CA ALA A 119 2.08 5.52 5.21
C ALA A 119 3.41 6.27 4.99
N VAL A 120 3.34 7.56 4.61
CA VAL A 120 4.51 8.43 4.42
C VAL A 120 5.18 8.80 5.77
N GLY A 121 4.45 8.72 6.88
CA GLY A 121 4.92 9.14 8.22
C GLY A 121 5.62 8.05 9.04
N THR A 122 5.56 6.78 8.63
CA THR A 122 6.03 5.65 9.47
C THR A 122 7.42 5.10 9.06
N ALA A 123 8.07 5.69 8.05
CA ALA A 123 9.43 5.31 7.64
C ALA A 123 10.55 6.01 8.43
N ALA A 124 10.29 6.50 9.65
CA ALA A 124 11.27 7.18 10.49
C ALA A 124 11.76 6.28 11.65
N GLN A 125 13.05 5.97 11.61
CA GLN A 125 13.94 5.42 12.64
C GLN A 125 13.89 3.91 12.95
N PRO A 126 14.86 3.13 12.44
CA PRO A 126 15.50 2.14 13.29
C PRO A 126 16.25 2.88 14.40
N THR A 127 15.71 2.88 15.61
CA THR A 127 16.45 3.29 16.81
C THR A 127 17.52 2.23 17.10
N SER A 128 18.69 2.42 16.49
CA SER A 128 19.92 1.77 16.91
C SER A 128 20.17 2.17 18.37
N THR A 129 19.76 1.31 19.31
CA THR A 129 20.14 1.40 20.71
C THR A 129 21.49 0.69 20.83
N PRO A 130 22.60 1.41 21.10
CA PRO A 130 23.83 0.75 21.50
C PRO A 130 23.64 0.23 22.92
N THR A 131 23.59 -1.10 23.06
CA THR A 131 23.72 -1.77 24.36
C THR A 131 25.05 -1.34 25.00
N PRO A 132 25.07 -0.79 26.22
CA PRO A 132 26.34 -0.57 26.92
C PRO A 132 26.91 -1.94 27.30
N MET A 133 28.12 -2.25 26.82
CA MET A 133 28.91 -3.35 27.35
C MET A 133 29.14 -3.09 28.84
N GLN A 134 28.51 -3.90 29.67
CA GLN A 134 28.77 -3.96 31.10
C GLN A 134 30.10 -4.72 31.26
N GLU A 135 31.18 -4.02 31.59
CA GLU A 135 32.43 -4.64 32.05
C GLU A 135 32.13 -5.40 33.34
N ASP A 136 32.10 -6.73 33.26
CA ASP A 136 32.10 -7.60 34.43
C ASP A 136 33.43 -7.42 35.17
N SER A 137 33.32 -6.75 36.32
CA SER A 137 34.36 -6.60 37.32
C SER A 137 34.47 -7.93 38.08
N GLU A 138 35.28 -8.86 37.58
CA GLU A 138 35.61 -10.09 38.30
C GLU A 138 36.63 -9.82 39.41
N GLY A 139 36.13 -9.51 40.60
CA GLY A 139 36.86 -9.64 41.85
C GLY A 139 36.58 -11.00 42.49
N VAL A 140 37.57 -11.91 42.47
CA VAL A 140 37.58 -13.09 43.34
C VAL A 140 38.95 -13.26 44.01
N PHE A 141 38.84 -13.39 45.33
CA PHE A 141 39.82 -13.60 46.39
C PHE A 141 40.88 -14.70 46.15
N LEU A 142 42.07 -14.46 46.72
CA LEU A 142 42.98 -15.48 47.26
C LEU A 142 43.21 -15.20 48.75
#